data_AF-A0A317DKX9-F1
#
_entry.id   AF-A0A317DKX9-F1
#
_cell.length_a   1.000
_cell.length_b   1.000
_cell.length_c   1.000
_cell.angle_alpha   90.00
_cell.angle_beta   90.00
_cell.angle_gamma   90.00
#
_symmetry.space_group_name_H-M   'P 1'
#
loop_
_entity.id
_entity.type
_entity.pdbx_description
1 polymer ?
#
loop_
_entity_poly.entity_id
_entity_poly.type
_entity_poly.pdbx_seq_one_letter_code
_entity_poly.pdbx_strand_id
1 'polypeptide(L)'
;MREIPLPPYATGEDAQFAVRAVVVHAPRRWSGGTVCRNDASPHPCRLHRWGRQVLTLRGLPAAEIDALIERGDPTAQPHPHRPGA
;
A
#
# COMPACT_ATOMS: atom_id res chain seq x y z
N MET A 1 -10.91 12.33 -10.95
CA MET A 1 -9.94 12.59 -9.86
C MET A 1 -8.58 12.11 -10.32
N ARG A 2 -7.53 12.96 -10.30
CA ARG A 2 -6.19 12.64 -10.87
C ARG A 2 -5.43 11.64 -9.99
N GLU A 3 -4.54 10.82 -10.53
CA GLU A 3 -3.72 9.91 -9.73
C GLU A 3 -2.59 10.64 -9.00
N ILE A 4 -1.96 9.99 -8.02
CA ILE A 4 -0.76 10.52 -7.35
C ILE A 4 0.43 10.12 -8.23
N PRO A 5 1.28 11.06 -8.67
CA PRO A 5 2.43 10.72 -9.51
C PRO A 5 3.36 9.78 -8.75
N LEU A 6 3.92 8.81 -9.46
CA LEU A 6 4.94 7.93 -8.92
C LEU A 6 6.30 8.63 -9.00
N PRO A 7 7.14 8.51 -7.96
CA PRO A 7 8.51 8.97 -8.05
C PRO A 7 9.26 8.15 -9.13
N PRO A 8 10.21 8.75 -9.87
CA PRO A 8 10.99 8.03 -10.88
C PRO A 8 11.84 6.91 -10.26
N TYR A 9 12.22 7.08 -8.99
CA TYR A 9 12.88 6.07 -8.17
C TYR A 9 12.24 6.08 -6.78
N ALA A 10 11.73 4.94 -6.33
CA ALA A 10 11.18 4.81 -4.99
C ALA A 10 12.31 4.71 -3.96
N THR A 11 12.38 5.65 -3.04
CA THR A 11 13.35 5.67 -1.93
C THR A 11 12.90 4.77 -0.77
N GLY A 12 13.77 4.61 0.23
CA GLY A 12 13.39 3.96 1.50
C GLY A 12 12.36 4.75 2.30
N GLU A 13 12.32 6.07 2.16
CA GLU A 13 11.32 6.94 2.78
C GLU A 13 9.96 6.80 2.06
N ASP A 14 9.96 6.79 0.73
CA ASP A 14 8.74 6.52 -0.06
C ASP A 14 8.12 5.17 0.31
N ALA A 15 8.96 4.17 0.56
CA ALA A 15 8.50 2.85 0.97
C ALA A 15 7.78 2.88 2.33
N GLN A 16 8.27 3.65 3.31
CA GLN A 16 7.60 3.81 4.61
C GLN A 16 6.24 4.50 4.46
N PHE A 17 6.16 5.56 3.66
CA PHE A 17 4.89 6.20 3.35
C PHE A 17 3.93 5.26 2.59
N ALA A 18 4.47 4.42 1.71
CA ALA A 18 3.69 3.44 0.96
C ALA A 18 3.13 2.33 1.85
N VAL A 19 3.88 1.84 2.85
CA VAL A 19 3.36 0.92 3.88
C VAL A 19 2.20 1.57 4.62
N ARG A 20 2.38 2.79 5.12
CA ARG A 20 1.30 3.52 5.78
C ARG A 20 0.09 3.69 4.88
N ALA A 21 0.29 4.00 3.61
CA ALA A 21 -0.78 4.18 2.63
C ALA A 21 -1.59 2.89 2.42
N VAL A 22 -0.96 1.72 2.24
CA VAL A 22 -1.71 0.47 2.04
C VAL A 22 -2.40 -0.01 3.30
N VAL A 23 -1.77 0.17 4.47
CA VAL A 23 -2.29 -0.26 5.77
C VAL A 23 -3.44 0.63 6.25
N VAL A 24 -3.24 1.96 6.29
CA VAL A 24 -4.28 2.88 6.78
C VAL A 24 -5.50 2.86 5.86
N HIS A 25 -5.26 2.77 4.55
CA HIS A 25 -6.32 2.73 3.53
C HIS A 25 -6.73 1.31 3.13
N ALA A 26 -6.60 0.35 4.05
CA ALA A 26 -7.05 -1.03 3.88
C ALA A 26 -8.55 -1.11 3.51
N PRO A 27 -8.98 -2.17 2.81
CA PRO A 27 -10.38 -2.41 2.50
C PRO A 27 -11.20 -2.64 3.77
N ARG A 28 -12.41 -2.08 3.81
CA ARG A 28 -13.44 -2.35 4.81
C ARG A 28 -14.74 -2.70 4.09
N ARG A 29 -15.42 -3.76 4.53
CA ARG A 29 -16.77 -4.08 4.06
C ARG A 29 -17.78 -3.08 4.64
N TRP A 30 -18.63 -2.55 3.78
CA TRP A 30 -19.74 -1.66 4.12
C TRP A 30 -20.99 -2.12 3.36
N SER A 31 -22.18 -1.72 3.80
CA SER A 31 -23.43 -2.04 3.10
C SER A 31 -23.36 -1.52 1.65
N GLY A 32 -23.28 -2.42 0.68
CA GLY A 32 -23.19 -2.10 -0.74
C GLY A 32 -21.80 -2.13 -1.37
N GLY A 33 -20.73 -2.51 -0.64
CA GLY A 33 -19.42 -2.76 -1.27
C GLY A 33 -18.22 -2.65 -0.34
N THR A 34 -17.03 -2.59 -0.95
CA THR A 34 -15.76 -2.40 -0.25
C THR A 34 -15.32 -0.95 -0.35
N VAL A 35 -15.13 -0.31 0.79
CA VAL A 35 -14.67 1.09 0.90
C VAL A 35 -13.31 1.14 1.59
N CYS A 36 -12.57 2.21 1.33
CA CYS A 36 -11.36 2.51 2.08
C CYS A 36 -11.72 2.77 3.54
N ARG A 37 -11.05 2.09 4.47
CA ARG A 37 -11.29 2.25 5.91
C ARG A 37 -11.14 3.69 6.39
N ASN A 38 -10.15 4.43 5.87
CA ASN A 38 -9.85 5.80 6.30
C ASN A 38 -10.71 6.86 5.59
N ASP A 39 -10.75 6.84 4.26
CA ASP A 39 -11.37 7.93 3.48
C ASP A 39 -12.86 7.68 3.13
N ALA A 40 -13.39 6.49 3.42
CA ALA A 40 -14.73 6.01 3.01
C ALA A 40 -15.01 6.02 1.48
N SER A 41 -14.03 6.38 0.65
CA SER A 41 -14.12 6.27 -0.81
C SER A 41 -14.13 4.81 -1.30
N PRO A 42 -14.62 4.52 -2.52
CA PRO A 42 -14.54 3.18 -3.08
C PRO A 42 -13.11 2.62 -3.04
N HIS A 43 -12.97 1.39 -2.55
CA HIS A 43 -11.66 0.75 -2.47
C HIS A 43 -11.32 0.04 -3.79
N PRO A 44 -10.07 0.15 -4.30
CA PRO A 44 -8.94 0.86 -3.69
C PRO A 44 -9.04 2.38 -3.86
N CYS A 45 -8.74 3.15 -2.81
CA CYS A 45 -8.63 4.60 -2.93
C CYS A 45 -7.29 5.01 -3.56
N ARG A 46 -7.11 6.30 -3.83
CA ARG A 46 -5.90 6.83 -4.49
C ARG A 46 -4.62 6.53 -3.72
N LEU A 47 -4.62 6.74 -2.40
CA LEU A 47 -3.46 6.48 -1.55
C LEU A 47 -3.14 4.98 -1.50
N HIS A 48 -4.15 4.12 -1.42
CA HIS A 48 -3.96 2.68 -1.49
C HIS A 48 -3.30 2.24 -2.80
N ARG A 49 -3.79 2.75 -3.96
CA ARG A 49 -3.19 2.44 -5.27
C ARG A 49 -1.74 2.90 -5.36
N TRP A 50 -1.47 4.14 -4.96
CA TRP A 50 -0.12 4.70 -4.95
C TRP A 50 0.83 3.87 -4.08
N GLY A 51 0.40 3.52 -2.85
CA GLY A 51 1.21 2.71 -1.94
C GLY A 51 1.56 1.35 -2.53
N ARG A 52 0.59 0.64 -3.13
CA ARG A 52 0.85 -0.63 -3.81
C ARG A 52 1.87 -0.46 -4.94
N GLN A 53 1.73 0.57 -5.76
CA GLN A 53 2.65 0.84 -6.88
C GLN A 53 4.08 1.12 -6.39
N VAL A 54 4.25 1.95 -5.36
CA VAL A 54 5.58 2.25 -4.78
C VAL A 54 6.23 1.00 -4.18
N LEU A 55 5.49 0.18 -3.43
CA LEU A 55 6.02 -1.07 -2.86
C LEU A 55 6.41 -2.08 -3.95
N THR A 56 5.62 -2.20 -5.01
CA THR A 56 5.97 -3.03 -6.18
C THR A 56 7.24 -2.50 -6.86
N LEU A 57 7.40 -1.18 -7.03
CA LEU A 57 8.62 -0.57 -7.57
C LEU A 57 9.84 -0.82 -6.67
N ARG A 58 9.65 -1.01 -5.36
CA ARG A 58 10.70 -1.40 -4.41
C ARG A 58 11.02 -2.91 -4.46
N GLY A 59 10.30 -3.68 -5.27
CA GLY A 59 10.50 -5.11 -5.45
C GLY A 59 9.75 -5.98 -4.46
N LEU A 60 8.78 -5.44 -3.72
CA LEU A 60 7.96 -6.27 -2.83
C LEU A 60 6.94 -7.09 -3.65
N PRO A 61 6.82 -8.40 -3.41
CA PRO A 61 5.80 -9.20 -4.06
C PRO A 61 4.40 -8.84 -3.54
N ALA A 62 3.39 -9.03 -4.37
CA ALA A 62 2.00 -8.74 -4.01
C ALA A 62 1.56 -9.43 -2.71
N ALA A 63 1.99 -10.68 -2.50
CA ALA A 63 1.69 -11.44 -1.28
C ALA A 63 2.26 -10.80 0.00
N GLU A 64 3.47 -10.22 -0.05
CA GLU A 64 4.01 -9.49 1.10
C GLU A 64 3.23 -8.20 1.35
N ILE A 65 2.87 -7.47 0.30
CA ILE A 65 2.04 -6.27 0.42
C ILE A 65 0.68 -6.61 1.05
N ASP A 66 0.06 -7.71 0.64
CA ASP A 66 -1.19 -8.20 1.21
C ASP A 66 -1.00 -8.58 2.69
N ALA A 67 0.11 -9.24 3.04
CA ALA A 67 0.45 -9.53 4.43
C ALA A 67 0.70 -8.27 5.29
N LEU A 68 1.24 -7.18 4.71
CA LEU A 68 1.32 -5.88 5.40
C LEU A 68 -0.09 -5.36 5.73
N ILE A 69 -1.00 -5.40 4.75
CA ILE A 69 -2.38 -4.93 4.88
C ILE A 69 -3.13 -5.73 5.94
N GLU A 70 -2.99 -7.07 5.91
CA GLU A 70 -3.62 -7.98 6.87
C GLU A 70 -3.09 -7.80 8.29
N ARG A 71 -1.77 -7.65 8.46
CA ARG A 71 -1.16 -7.37 9.78
C ARG A 71 -1.62 -6.05 10.36
N GLY A 72 -1.88 -5.04 9.52
CA GLY A 72 -2.45 -3.78 9.95
C GLY A 72 -1.48 -2.85 10.69
N ASP A 73 -0.17 -3.09 10.62
CA ASP A 73 0.87 -2.26 11.25
C ASP A 73 1.45 -1.24 10.25
N PRO A 74 1.10 0.06 10.36
CA PRO A 74 1.56 1.10 9.45
C PRO A 74 3.02 1.51 9.66
N THR A 75 3.67 1.03 10.72
CA THR A 75 5.07 1.33 11.05
C THR A 75 6.03 0.24 10.60
N ALA A 76 5.51 -0.84 10.04
CA ALA A 76 6.32 -1.94 9.56
C ALA A 76 7.30 -1.50 8.48
N GLN A 77 8.53 -1.96 8.60
CA GLN A 77 9.56 -1.65 7.61
C GLN A 77 9.42 -2.62 6.42
N PRO A 78 9.26 -2.11 5.19
CA PRO A 78 9.24 -2.96 4.01
C PRO A 78 10.67 -3.43 3.75
N HIS A 79 10.94 -4.71 3.97
CA HIS A 79 12.21 -5.31 3.61
C HIS A 79 12.20 -5.63 2.11
N PRO A 80 13.22 -5.21 1.34
CA PRO A 80 13.31 -5.62 -0.06
C PRO A 80 13.42 -7.14 -0.14
N HIS A 81 12.61 -7.77 -0.98
CA HIS A 81 12.78 -9.19 -1.27
C HIS A 81 14.16 -9.40 -1.89
N ARG A 82 15.01 -10.19 -1.24
CA ARG A 82 16.33 -10.57 -1.74
C ARG A 82 16.19 -11.97 -2.35
N PRO A 83 16.12 -12.13 -3.68
CA PRO A 83 15.97 -13.45 -4.27
C PRO A 83 17.25 -14.27 -4.01
N GLY A 84 17.12 -15.41 -3.31
CA GLY A 84 18.20 -16.37 -3.10
C GLY A 84 18.61 -16.63 -1.63
N ALA A 85 17.66 -16.88 -0.73
CA ALA A 85 17.90 -17.55 0.55
C ALA A 85 17.13 -18.87 0.58
#